data_AF-X1UWP8-F1
#
_entry.id   AF-X1UWP8-F1
#
_cell.length_a   1.000
_cell.length_b   1.000
_cell.length_c   1.000
_cell.angle_alpha   90.00
_cell.angle_beta   90.00
_cell.angle_gamma   90.00
#
_symmetry.space_group_name_H-M   'P 1'
#
loop_
_entity.id
_entity.type
_entity.pdbx_description
1 polymer ?
#
loop_
_entity_poly.entity_id
_entity_poly.type
_entity_poly.pdbx_seq_one_letter_code
_entity_poly.pdbx_strand_id
1 'polypeptide(L)'
;DKLQTIPSGIPLKIDQLIDDANKMKKKIKIIRNKLAHYEVEKLLSKKKEIKGVNIISLKVEVEDNNGLRNWGDLIKDKIKSGIVVLGTELDNGKVALLAMVTDDLAQKGYNAGNIIKAIAPIVGGKGGGQENHGSSRGSKGR
;
A
#
# COMPACT_ATOMS: atom_id res chain seq x y z
N ASP A 1 24.60 -21.81 24.59
CA ASP A 1 25.26 -20.80 23.73
C ASP A 1 24.38 -19.77 23.05
N LYS A 2 23.43 -20.11 22.16
CA LYS A 2 22.73 -19.10 21.34
C LYS A 2 22.04 -17.95 22.10
N LEU A 3 21.46 -18.24 23.27
CA LEU A 3 20.74 -17.24 24.08
C LEU A 3 21.64 -16.50 25.10
N GLN A 4 22.92 -16.88 25.20
CA GLN A 4 23.90 -16.30 26.13
C GLN A 4 23.35 -16.15 27.57
N THR A 5 22.62 -17.15 28.06
CA THR A 5 22.02 -17.16 29.41
C THR A 5 22.05 -18.56 30.00
N ILE A 6 21.93 -18.66 31.33
CA ILE A 6 21.79 -19.92 32.06
C ILE A 6 20.35 -20.46 31.93
N PRO A 7 20.10 -21.77 32.15
CA PRO A 7 18.78 -22.37 31.95
C PRO A 7 17.63 -21.66 32.68
N SER A 8 17.86 -21.21 33.91
CA SER A 8 16.87 -20.46 34.70
C SER A 8 16.58 -19.05 34.16
N GLY A 9 17.51 -18.46 33.41
CA GLY A 9 17.37 -17.13 32.80
C GLY A 9 16.77 -17.16 31.38
N ILE A 10 16.44 -18.34 30.85
CA ILE A 10 15.85 -18.49 29.51
C ILE A 10 14.51 -17.74 29.37
N PRO A 11 13.55 -17.85 30.30
CA PRO A 11 12.26 -17.15 30.16
C PRO A 11 12.43 -15.63 30.01
N LEU A 12 13.22 -15.03 30.90
CA LEU A 12 13.52 -13.59 30.86
C LEU A 12 14.21 -13.18 29.55
N LYS A 13 15.14 -14.01 29.05
CA LYS A 13 15.83 -13.72 27.79
C LYS A 13 14.89 -13.80 26.57
N ILE A 14 13.94 -14.73 26.58
CA ILE A 14 12.91 -14.85 25.55
C ILE A 14 12.03 -13.59 25.55
N ASP A 15 11.56 -13.14 26.72
CA ASP A 15 10.72 -11.95 26.83
C ASP A 15 11.45 -10.70 26.31
N GLN A 16 12.73 -10.53 26.66
CA GLN A 16 13.56 -9.44 26.13
C GLN A 16 13.68 -9.48 24.60
N LEU A 17 13.91 -10.66 24.02
CA LEU A 17 14.03 -10.81 22.56
C LEU A 17 12.68 -10.52 21.86
N ILE A 18 11.56 -10.91 22.46
CA ILE A 18 10.23 -10.60 21.93
C ILE A 18 9.98 -9.08 21.96
N ASP A 19 10.33 -8.43 23.07
CA ASP A 19 10.20 -6.98 23.21
C ASP A 19 11.06 -6.21 22.20
N ASP A 20 12.31 -6.64 22.04
CA ASP A 20 13.23 -6.02 21.08
C ASP A 20 12.76 -6.25 19.65
N ALA A 21 12.27 -7.44 19.30
CA ALA A 21 11.68 -7.73 18.01
C ALA A 21 10.46 -6.83 17.74
N ASN A 22 9.59 -6.62 18.74
CA ASN A 22 8.44 -5.73 18.63
C ASN A 22 8.84 -4.26 18.47
N LYS A 23 9.86 -3.79 19.21
CA LYS A 23 10.42 -2.43 19.05
C LYS A 23 11.04 -2.23 17.68
N MET A 24 11.80 -3.21 17.17
CA MET A 24 12.38 -3.17 15.84
C MET A 24 11.31 -3.12 14.75
N LYS A 25 10.26 -3.95 14.83
CA LYS A 25 9.12 -3.90 13.90
C LYS A 25 8.45 -2.52 13.88
N LYS A 26 8.22 -1.92 15.06
CA LYS A 26 7.67 -0.55 15.15
C LYS A 26 8.58 0.49 14.50
N LYS A 27 9.90 0.42 14.73
CA LYS A 27 10.88 1.33 14.10
C LYS A 27 10.89 1.18 12.57
N ILE A 28 10.85 -0.05 12.05
CA ILE A 28 10.78 -0.32 10.61
C ILE A 28 9.53 0.34 10.02
N LYS A 29 8.36 0.18 10.66
CA LYS A 29 7.11 0.82 10.21
C LYS A 29 7.21 2.34 10.16
N ILE A 30 7.78 2.97 11.18
CA ILE A 30 7.99 4.43 11.23
C ILE A 30 8.92 4.89 10.10
N ILE A 31 10.03 4.19 9.89
CA ILE A 31 11.01 4.54 8.84
C ILE A 31 10.39 4.40 7.45
N ARG A 32 9.64 3.30 7.19
CA ARG A 32 8.91 3.12 5.93
C ARG A 32 7.91 4.25 5.67
N ASN A 33 7.16 4.68 6.69
CA ASN A 33 6.24 5.81 6.56
C ASN A 33 6.96 7.15 6.29
N LYS A 34 8.15 7.36 6.86
CA LYS A 34 8.95 8.57 6.56
C LYS A 34 9.52 8.54 5.14
N LEU A 35 10.02 7.39 4.70
CA LEU A 35 10.47 7.19 3.33
C LEU A 35 9.34 7.40 2.33
N ALA A 36 8.12 6.99 2.67
CA ALA A 36 6.94 7.20 1.85
C ALA A 36 6.77 8.66 1.44
N HIS A 37 6.82 9.59 2.40
CA HIS A 37 6.66 11.02 2.13
C HIS A 37 7.73 11.57 1.19
N TYR A 38 8.99 11.14 1.36
CA TYR A 38 10.08 11.56 0.49
C TYR A 38 9.94 10.98 -0.92
N GLU A 39 9.49 9.73 -1.00
CA GLU A 39 9.30 9.04 -2.27
C GLU A 39 8.11 9.60 -3.05
N VAL A 40 7.01 9.99 -2.39
CA VAL A 40 5.83 10.59 -3.06
C VAL A 40 6.23 11.77 -3.95
N GLU A 41 7.10 12.68 -3.48
CA GLU A 41 7.52 13.84 -4.30
C GLU A 41 8.28 13.41 -5.56
N LYS A 42 9.18 12.42 -5.43
CA LYS A 42 9.87 11.82 -6.57
C LYS A 42 8.88 11.06 -7.47
N LEU A 43 7.86 10.43 -6.91
CA LEU A 43 6.88 9.63 -7.64
C LEU A 43 5.89 10.50 -8.43
N LEU A 44 5.59 11.71 -7.97
CA LEU A 44 4.82 12.69 -8.75
C LEU A 44 5.51 13.03 -10.07
N SER A 45 6.85 13.00 -10.12
CA SER A 45 7.60 13.19 -11.37
C SER A 45 7.39 12.06 -12.38
N LYS A 46 6.94 10.87 -11.91
CA LYS A 46 6.62 9.72 -12.75
C LYS A 46 5.17 9.70 -13.22
N LYS A 47 4.39 10.75 -12.94
CA LYS A 47 3.01 10.86 -13.43
C LYS A 47 3.00 10.74 -14.95
N LYS A 48 2.05 9.98 -15.47
CA LYS A 48 1.77 9.92 -16.90
C LYS A 48 0.53 10.74 -17.18
N GLU A 49 0.58 11.57 -18.21
CA GLU A 49 -0.60 12.26 -18.70
C GLU A 49 -1.22 11.45 -19.84
N ILE A 50 -2.51 11.13 -19.72
CA ILE A 50 -3.27 10.44 -20.77
C ILE A 50 -4.54 11.25 -21.00
N LYS A 51 -4.72 11.78 -22.22
CA LYS A 51 -5.89 12.59 -22.62
C LYS A 51 -6.18 13.74 -21.62
N GLY A 52 -5.13 14.42 -21.15
CA GLY A 52 -5.26 15.53 -20.19
C GLY A 52 -5.49 15.11 -18.73
N VAL A 53 -5.44 13.81 -18.41
CA VAL A 53 -5.60 13.30 -17.04
C VAL A 53 -4.26 12.80 -16.52
N ASN A 54 -3.83 13.30 -15.36
CA ASN A 54 -2.66 12.78 -14.66
C ASN A 54 -2.96 11.42 -14.04
N ILE A 55 -2.10 10.44 -14.26
CA ILE A 55 -2.22 9.09 -13.74
C ILE A 55 -0.92 8.71 -13.04
N ILE A 56 -1.04 8.18 -11.82
CA ILE A 56 0.07 7.61 -11.07
C ILE A 56 -0.27 6.14 -10.76
N SER A 57 0.60 5.24 -11.20
CA SER A 57 0.46 3.80 -10.99
C SER A 57 1.73 3.21 -10.37
N LEU A 58 1.65 2.63 -9.16
CA LEU A 58 2.84 2.21 -8.42
C LEU A 58 2.64 0.93 -7.61
N LYS A 59 3.71 0.14 -7.48
CA LYS A 59 3.82 -0.87 -6.41
C LYS A 59 4.39 -0.18 -5.16
N VAL A 60 3.73 -0.33 -4.02
CA VAL A 60 4.19 0.17 -2.71
C VAL A 60 4.38 -0.99 -1.74
N GLU A 61 5.23 -0.80 -0.73
CA GLU A 61 5.45 -1.79 0.33
C GLU A 61 4.62 -1.41 1.56
N VAL A 62 3.48 -2.09 1.75
CA VAL A 62 2.61 -1.91 2.91
C VAL A 62 2.08 -3.26 3.38
N GLU A 63 1.86 -3.38 4.69
CA GLU A 63 1.48 -4.65 5.33
C GLU A 63 -0.02 -4.97 5.17
N ASP A 64 -0.84 -3.95 4.91
CA ASP A 64 -2.29 -4.08 4.87
C ASP A 64 -2.97 -3.02 3.97
N ASN A 65 -4.29 -3.15 3.83
CA ASN A 65 -5.12 -2.22 3.05
C ASN A 65 -5.14 -0.79 3.63
N ASN A 66 -4.92 -0.62 4.94
CA ASN A 66 -4.91 0.70 5.56
C ASN A 66 -3.65 1.46 5.17
N GLY A 67 -2.50 0.79 5.15
CA GLY A 67 -1.26 1.35 4.61
C GLY A 67 -1.43 1.76 3.15
N LEU A 68 -2.11 0.93 2.34
CA LEU A 68 -2.38 1.24 0.93
C LEU A 68 -3.26 2.49 0.77
N ARG A 69 -4.31 2.63 1.60
CA ARG A 69 -5.18 3.82 1.63
C ARG A 69 -4.41 5.08 2.03
N ASN A 70 -3.64 5.02 3.12
CA ASN A 70 -2.84 6.16 3.58
C ASN A 70 -1.89 6.65 2.47
N TRP A 71 -1.24 5.73 1.76
CA TRP A 71 -0.41 6.07 0.60
C TRP A 71 -1.21 6.69 -0.54
N GLY A 72 -2.38 6.14 -0.85
CA GLY A 72 -3.27 6.68 -1.87
C GLY A 72 -3.70 8.12 -1.56
N ASP A 73 -4.09 8.39 -0.31
CA ASP A 73 -4.49 9.72 0.13
C ASP A 73 -3.32 10.71 0.07
N LEU A 74 -2.12 10.31 0.49
CA LEU A 74 -0.92 11.14 0.39
C LEU A 74 -0.58 11.53 -1.06
N ILE A 75 -0.70 10.58 -2.00
CA ILE A 75 -0.44 10.86 -3.42
C ILE A 75 -1.55 11.73 -4.01
N LYS A 76 -2.82 11.44 -3.66
CA LYS A 76 -4.00 12.18 -4.14
C LYS A 76 -3.95 13.66 -3.70
N ASP A 77 -3.57 13.91 -2.45
CA ASP A 77 -3.38 15.26 -1.91
C ASP A 77 -2.32 16.06 -2.70
N LYS A 78 -1.22 15.39 -3.07
CA LYS A 78 -0.12 16.04 -3.80
C LYS A 78 -0.37 16.22 -5.30
N ILE A 79 -1.07 15.29 -5.96
CA ILE A 79 -1.33 15.36 -7.42
C ILE A 79 -2.40 16.38 -7.78
N LYS A 80 -3.23 16.80 -6.81
CA LYS A 80 -4.37 17.73 -6.92
C LYS A 80 -5.52 17.25 -7.82
N SER A 81 -5.23 16.87 -9.06
CA SER A 81 -6.19 16.30 -10.01
C SER A 81 -5.55 15.14 -10.76
N GLY A 82 -6.15 13.96 -10.64
CA GLY A 82 -5.65 12.74 -11.27
C GLY A 82 -6.23 11.44 -10.75
N ILE A 83 -5.74 10.34 -11.32
CA ILE A 83 -6.10 8.97 -10.95
C ILE A 83 -4.87 8.31 -10.33
N VAL A 84 -5.07 7.66 -9.19
CA VAL A 84 -4.02 6.93 -8.46
C VAL A 84 -4.38 5.45 -8.44
N VAL A 85 -3.45 4.59 -8.85
CA VAL A 85 -3.58 3.12 -8.80
C VAL A 85 -2.39 2.55 -8.05
N LEU A 86 -2.62 1.93 -6.90
CA LEU A 86 -1.58 1.32 -6.08
C LEU A 86 -1.76 -0.18 -5.99
N GLY A 87 -0.64 -0.90 -5.92
CA GLY A 87 -0.61 -2.32 -5.62
C GLY A 87 0.43 -2.66 -4.57
N THR A 88 0.16 -3.68 -3.76
CA THR A 88 1.12 -4.22 -2.82
C THR A 88 1.03 -5.73 -2.74
N GLU A 89 2.15 -6.36 -2.36
CA GLU A 89 2.24 -7.79 -2.13
C GLU A 89 2.18 -8.04 -0.62
N LEU A 90 1.26 -8.89 -0.20
CA LEU A 90 1.02 -9.25 1.19
C LEU A 90 1.76 -10.55 1.53
N ASP A 91 2.09 -10.76 2.81
CA ASP A 91 2.91 -11.87 3.32
C ASP A 91 2.41 -13.29 2.97
N ASN A 92 1.17 -13.42 2.50
CA ASN A 92 0.56 -14.69 2.08
C ASN A 92 0.50 -14.87 0.56
N GLY A 93 1.34 -14.16 -0.19
CA GLY A 93 1.37 -14.21 -1.66
C GLY A 93 0.14 -13.59 -2.33
N LYS A 94 -0.71 -12.90 -1.56
CA LYS A 94 -1.85 -12.15 -2.08
C LYS A 94 -1.42 -10.77 -2.51
N VAL A 95 -2.14 -10.21 -3.47
CA VAL A 95 -1.97 -8.85 -3.93
C VAL A 95 -3.17 -8.03 -3.47
N ALA A 96 -2.90 -6.88 -2.88
CA ALA A 96 -3.93 -5.87 -2.65
C ALA A 96 -3.78 -4.75 -3.68
N LEU A 97 -4.90 -4.32 -4.26
CA LEU A 97 -4.96 -3.20 -5.20
C LEU A 97 -5.90 -2.12 -4.65
N LEU A 98 -5.57 -0.87 -4.95
CA LEU A 98 -6.36 0.32 -4.64
C LEU A 98 -6.41 1.21 -5.88
N ALA A 99 -7.59 1.74 -6.19
CA ALA A 99 -7.71 2.89 -7.08
C ALA A 99 -8.45 4.02 -6.37
N MET A 100 -8.00 5.23 -6.66
CA MET A 100 -8.59 6.47 -6.19
C MET A 100 -8.65 7.44 -7.36
N VAL A 101 -9.73 8.21 -7.41
CA VAL A 101 -9.97 9.26 -8.39
C VAL A 101 -10.18 10.55 -7.61
N THR A 102 -9.65 11.68 -8.09
CA THR A 102 -9.93 12.99 -7.49
C THR A 102 -11.35 13.44 -7.82
N ASP A 103 -11.95 14.24 -6.95
CA ASP A 103 -13.38 14.58 -7.06
C ASP A 103 -13.73 15.30 -8.37
N ASP A 104 -12.81 16.10 -8.92
CA ASP A 104 -12.99 16.78 -10.20
C ASP A 104 -13.07 15.81 -11.39
N LEU A 105 -12.39 14.67 -11.31
CA LEU A 105 -12.47 13.61 -12.29
C LEU A 105 -13.67 12.69 -12.02
N ALA A 106 -14.00 12.44 -10.76
CA ALA A 106 -15.21 11.69 -10.41
C ALA A 106 -16.47 12.37 -10.99
N GLN A 107 -16.55 13.71 -10.88
CA GLN A 107 -17.63 14.51 -11.48
C GLN A 107 -17.65 14.46 -13.02
N LYS A 108 -16.51 14.20 -13.66
CA LYS A 108 -16.40 13.97 -15.11
C LYS A 108 -16.72 12.53 -15.53
N GLY A 109 -17.16 11.69 -14.60
CA GLY A 109 -17.57 10.30 -14.85
C GLY A 109 -16.47 9.25 -14.69
N TYR A 110 -15.28 9.62 -14.21
CA TYR A 110 -14.24 8.63 -13.88
C TYR A 110 -14.62 7.88 -12.60
N ASN A 111 -14.53 6.55 -12.60
CA ASN A 111 -14.99 5.73 -11.48
C ASN A 111 -13.88 4.77 -11.01
N ALA A 112 -13.48 4.90 -9.74
CA ALA A 112 -12.41 4.10 -9.14
C ALA A 112 -12.77 2.60 -9.09
N GLY A 113 -14.04 2.29 -8.83
CA GLY A 113 -14.57 0.93 -8.80
C GLY A 113 -14.45 0.24 -10.16
N ASN A 114 -14.77 0.95 -11.25
CA ASN A 114 -14.65 0.41 -12.62
C ASN A 114 -13.18 0.15 -12.99
N ILE A 115 -12.28 1.06 -12.62
CA ILE A 115 -10.83 0.88 -12.82
C ILE A 115 -10.37 -0.40 -12.11
N ILE A 116 -10.74 -0.58 -10.84
CA ILE A 116 -10.35 -1.76 -10.06
C ILE A 116 -10.95 -3.05 -10.60
N LYS A 117 -12.21 -3.04 -11.04
CA LYS A 117 -12.85 -4.19 -11.69
C LYS A 117 -12.11 -4.61 -12.97
N ALA A 118 -11.61 -3.66 -13.75
CA ALA A 118 -10.88 -3.94 -14.98
C ALA A 118 -9.49 -4.56 -14.72
N ILE A 119 -8.78 -4.13 -13.67
CA ILE A 119 -7.39 -4.59 -13.41
C ILE A 119 -7.29 -5.75 -12.42
N ALA A 120 -8.29 -5.95 -11.56
CA ALA A 120 -8.28 -7.03 -10.56
C ALA A 120 -8.09 -8.44 -11.16
N PRO A 121 -8.66 -8.80 -12.33
CA PRO A 121 -8.43 -10.11 -12.93
C PRO A 121 -6.97 -10.40 -13.28
N ILE A 122 -6.17 -9.36 -13.60
CA ILE A 122 -4.74 -9.50 -13.94
C ILE A 122 -3.95 -10.11 -12.78
N VAL A 123 -4.37 -9.85 -11.55
CA VAL A 123 -3.75 -10.36 -10.32
C VAL A 123 -4.55 -11.49 -9.66
N GLY A 124 -5.50 -12.09 -10.39
CA GLY A 124 -6.34 -13.17 -9.89
C GLY A 124 -7.33 -12.73 -8.79
N GLY A 125 -7.76 -11.47 -8.79
CA GLY A 125 -8.72 -10.92 -7.82
C GLY A 125 -10.08 -10.60 -8.40
N LYS A 126 -11.08 -10.43 -7.53
CA LYS A 126 -12.42 -9.90 -7.87
C LYS A 126 -12.55 -8.52 -7.22
N GLY A 127 -12.48 -7.45 -8.02
CA GLY A 127 -12.48 -6.07 -7.52
C GLY A 127 -13.81 -5.63 -6.89
N GLY A 128 -13.76 -4.83 -5.81
CA GLY A 128 -14.94 -4.27 -5.14
C GLY A 128 -14.69 -2.90 -4.48
N GLY A 129 -15.60 -1.95 -4.65
CA GLY A 129 -15.53 -0.67 -3.93
C GLY A 129 -16.51 0.38 -4.45
N GLN A 130 -16.69 1.42 -3.63
CA GLN A 130 -17.61 2.54 -3.82
C GLN A 130 -17.06 3.50 -4.91
N GLU A 131 -17.91 4.35 -5.49
CA GLU A 131 -17.62 5.07 -6.74
C GLU A 131 -16.32 5.91 -6.73
N ASN A 132 -15.90 6.42 -5.56
CA ASN A 132 -14.67 7.19 -5.37
C ASN A 132 -13.49 6.38 -4.79
N HIS A 133 -13.73 5.16 -4.30
CA HIS A 133 -12.72 4.29 -3.67
C HIS A 133 -12.94 2.82 -4.06
N GLY A 134 -12.04 2.27 -4.89
CA GLY A 134 -12.05 0.86 -5.29
C GLY A 134 -10.95 0.07 -4.59
N SER A 135 -11.23 -1.13 -4.05
CA SER A 135 -10.18 -2.02 -3.51
C SER A 135 -10.35 -3.46 -4.03
N SER A 136 -9.26 -4.20 -4.20
CA SER A 136 -9.33 -5.61 -4.61
C SER A 136 -8.31 -6.44 -3.87
N ARG A 137 -8.61 -7.74 -3.75
CA ARG A 137 -7.68 -8.76 -3.26
C ARG A 137 -7.58 -9.87 -4.30
N GLY A 138 -6.36 -10.17 -4.74
CA GLY A 138 -6.05 -11.26 -5.67
C GLY A 138 -4.97 -12.19 -5.11
N SER A 139 -4.77 -13.33 -5.75
CA SER A 139 -3.68 -14.28 -5.46
C SER A 139 -2.85 -14.46 -6.72
N LYS A 140 -1.52 -14.32 -6.63
CA LYS A 140 -0.63 -14.65 -7.76
C LYS A 140 -0.81 -16.12 -8.13
N GLY A 141 -1.27 -16.39 -9.35
CA GLY A 141 -1.13 -17.70 -9.97
C GLY A 141 0.34 -18.00 -10.17
N ARG A 142 0.75 -19.24 -9.86
CA ARG A 142 2.10 -19.77 -10.13
C ARG A 142 2.42 -19.73 -11.62
#